data_AF-A0A2J5PIX0-F1
#
_entry.id   AF-A0A2J5PIX0-F1
#
_cell.length_a   1.000
_cell.length_b   1.000
_cell.length_c   1.000
_cell.angle_alpha   90.00
_cell.angle_beta   90.00
_cell.angle_gamma   90.00
#
_symmetry.space_group_name_H-M   'P 1'
#
loop_
_entity.id
_entity.type
_entity.pdbx_description
1 polymer ?
#
loop_
_entity_poly.entity_id
_entity_poly.type
_entity_poly.pdbx_seq_one_letter_code
_entity_poly.pdbx_strand_id
1 'polypeptide(L)'
;LQTVQADAAIKRLLKLCQRDIRRSVSGVFKGDETHWTNLMIDRAALLLPRLPRSGQSSARALDRLVHFLRIGLCVMRLRRCETPAGSDIHEVLSRLTHTTETEALRERIAAMANRCLPAREEQSCQFVDRLVDLHCALRTQNEEPTHDK
;
A
#
# COMPACT_ATOMS: atom_id res chain seq x y z
N LEU A 1 -1.56 -5.57 34.23
CA LEU A 1 -1.50 -4.46 33.25
C LEU A 1 -1.75 -5.04 31.86
N GLN A 2 -2.92 -4.76 31.27
CA GLN A 2 -3.36 -5.31 29.98
C GLN A 2 -2.89 -4.42 28.82
N THR A 3 -1.67 -4.65 28.33
CA THR A 3 -1.10 -4.00 27.13
C THR A 3 -1.60 -4.61 25.80
N VAL A 4 -2.44 -5.66 25.88
CA VAL A 4 -2.85 -6.51 24.75
C VAL A 4 -3.87 -5.85 23.80
N GLN A 5 -4.63 -4.85 24.24
CA GLN A 5 -5.76 -4.33 23.45
C GLN A 5 -5.37 -3.46 22.26
N ALA A 6 -4.35 -2.60 22.37
CA ALA A 6 -3.96 -1.71 21.28
C ALA A 6 -3.29 -2.47 20.13
N ASP A 7 -2.35 -3.37 20.44
CA ASP A 7 -1.67 -4.23 19.47
C ASP A 7 -2.66 -5.12 18.72
N ALA A 8 -3.64 -5.70 19.42
CA ALA A 8 -4.67 -6.52 18.79
C ALA A 8 -5.55 -5.70 17.82
N ALA A 9 -5.89 -4.46 18.18
CA ALA A 9 -6.68 -3.58 17.33
C ALA A 9 -5.90 -3.15 16.07
N ILE A 10 -4.63 -2.77 16.21
CA ILE A 10 -3.77 -2.42 15.07
C ILE A 10 -3.60 -3.63 14.14
N LYS A 11 -3.33 -4.82 14.68
CA LYS A 11 -3.20 -6.06 13.88
C LYS A 11 -4.49 -6.42 13.14
N ARG A 12 -5.66 -6.20 13.75
CA ARG A 12 -6.96 -6.41 13.08
C ARG A 12 -7.16 -5.43 11.92
N LEU A 13 -6.85 -4.16 12.13
CA LEU A 13 -6.96 -3.14 11.09
C LEU A 13 -5.98 -3.38 9.93
N LEU A 14 -4.75 -3.81 10.23
CA LEU A 14 -3.77 -4.22 9.23
C LEU A 14 -4.27 -5.39 8.37
N LYS A 15 -4.80 -6.45 9.00
CA LYS A 15 -5.39 -7.59 8.29
C LYS A 15 -6.56 -7.18 7.40
N LEU A 16 -7.38 -6.23 7.86
CA LEU A 16 -8.48 -5.67 7.09
C LEU A 16 -7.97 -4.94 5.84
N CYS A 17 -6.97 -4.06 6.00
CA CYS A 17 -6.33 -3.34 4.90
C CYS A 17 -5.78 -4.32 3.85
N GLN A 18 -4.99 -5.32 4.27
CA GLN A 18 -4.44 -6.35 3.38
C GLN A 18 -5.51 -7.17 2.66
N ARG A 19 -6.65 -7.43 3.32
CA ARG A 19 -7.77 -8.14 2.69
C ARG A 19 -8.42 -7.29 1.61
N ASP A 20 -8.66 -6.01 1.90
CA ASP A 20 -9.31 -5.11 0.95
C ASP A 20 -8.42 -4.84 -0.27
N ILE A 21 -7.09 -4.75 -0.09
CA ILE A 21 -6.11 -4.71 -1.18
C ILE A 21 -6.24 -5.94 -2.08
N ARG A 22 -6.21 -7.16 -1.50
CA ARG A 22 -6.38 -8.41 -2.26
C ARG A 22 -7.72 -8.46 -3.01
N ARG A 23 -8.79 -7.99 -2.39
CA ARG A 23 -10.12 -7.90 -3.04
C ARG A 23 -10.14 -6.85 -4.15
N SER A 24 -9.37 -5.77 -4.03
CA SER A 24 -9.21 -4.77 -5.09
C SER A 24 -8.47 -5.33 -6.28
N VAL A 25 -7.33 -6.02 -6.06
CA VAL A 25 -6.55 -6.67 -7.12
C VAL A 25 -7.38 -7.71 -7.88
N SER A 26 -8.17 -8.52 -7.17
CA SER A 26 -9.09 -9.51 -7.78
C SER A 26 -10.36 -8.91 -8.40
N GLY A 27 -10.59 -7.60 -8.27
CA GLY A 27 -11.77 -6.93 -8.82
C GLY A 27 -13.10 -7.17 -8.10
N VAL A 28 -13.06 -7.85 -6.96
CA VAL A 28 -14.22 -8.07 -6.11
C VAL A 28 -14.56 -6.81 -5.31
N PHE A 29 -13.58 -5.98 -4.98
CA PHE A 29 -13.78 -4.73 -4.25
C PHE A 29 -14.20 -3.60 -5.19
N LYS A 30 -15.44 -3.12 -5.02
CA LYS A 30 -16.02 -2.00 -5.78
C LYS A 30 -15.97 -0.66 -5.03
N GLY A 31 -15.37 -0.63 -3.84
CA GLY A 31 -15.35 0.56 -2.99
C GLY A 31 -14.58 1.72 -3.62
N ASP A 32 -14.97 2.93 -3.26
CA ASP A 32 -14.26 4.15 -3.62
C ASP A 32 -12.92 4.27 -2.88
N GLU A 33 -11.87 4.65 -3.61
CA GLU A 33 -10.52 4.84 -3.07
C GLU A 33 -10.51 5.93 -1.99
N THR A 34 -11.15 7.08 -2.27
CA THR A 34 -11.25 8.19 -1.32
C THR A 34 -12.02 7.76 -0.08
N HIS A 35 -13.16 7.11 -0.28
CA HIS A 35 -13.95 6.57 0.83
C HIS A 35 -13.17 5.55 1.68
N TRP A 36 -12.50 4.60 1.03
CA TRP A 36 -11.70 3.59 1.72
C TRP A 36 -10.55 4.23 2.51
N THR A 37 -9.86 5.21 1.91
CA THR A 37 -8.74 5.91 2.54
C THR A 37 -9.19 6.70 3.75
N ASN A 38 -10.27 7.48 3.64
CA ASN A 38 -10.85 8.22 4.77
C ASN A 38 -11.23 7.27 5.90
N LEU A 39 -11.91 6.15 5.58
CA LEU A 39 -12.28 5.14 6.56
C LEU A 39 -11.06 4.51 7.26
N MET A 40 -9.98 4.23 6.53
CA MET A 40 -8.77 3.66 7.12
C MET A 40 -8.03 4.69 7.99
N ILE A 41 -7.99 5.97 7.58
CA ILE A 41 -7.42 7.07 8.37
C ILE A 41 -8.19 7.28 9.67
N ASP A 42 -9.52 7.36 9.61
CA ASP A 42 -10.37 7.51 10.79
C ASP A 42 -10.15 6.38 11.78
N ARG A 43 -10.10 5.13 11.28
CA ARG A 43 -9.83 3.96 12.11
C ARG A 43 -8.43 3.95 12.71
N ALA A 44 -7.42 4.43 11.98
CA ALA A 44 -6.07 4.58 12.50
C ALA A 44 -5.99 5.69 13.57
N ALA A 45 -6.69 6.81 13.37
CA ALA A 45 -6.77 7.92 14.32
C ALA A 45 -7.34 7.49 15.67
N LEU A 46 -8.35 6.60 15.68
CA LEU A 46 -8.90 6.02 16.91
C LEU A 46 -7.89 5.18 17.72
N LEU A 47 -6.79 4.75 17.10
CA LEU A 47 -5.74 3.96 17.74
C LEU A 47 -4.60 4.83 18.29
N LEU A 48 -4.40 6.06 17.78
CA LEU A 48 -3.33 6.96 18.18
C LEU A 48 -3.26 7.21 19.70
N PRO A 49 -4.37 7.50 20.42
CA PRO A 49 -4.31 7.77 21.85
C PRO A 49 -3.85 6.56 22.69
N ARG A 50 -3.84 5.36 22.10
CA ARG A 50 -3.51 4.10 22.79
C ARG A 50 -2.03 3.72 22.66
N LEU A 51 -1.29 4.32 21.72
CA LEU A 51 0.11 3.98 21.43
C LEU A 51 1.08 4.21 22.59
N PRO A 52 1.02 5.33 23.34
CA PRO A 52 1.98 5.57 24.42
C PRO A 52 1.93 4.50 25.52
N ARG A 53 0.80 3.78 25.61
CA ARG A 53 0.55 2.75 26.62
C ARG A 53 0.91 1.33 26.16
N SER A 54 1.20 1.12 24.88
CA SER A 54 1.45 -0.20 24.29
C SER A 54 2.90 -0.45 23.84
N GLY A 55 3.79 0.53 24.01
CA GLY A 55 5.23 0.37 23.81
C GLY A 55 5.66 0.25 22.33
N GLN A 56 6.94 -0.04 22.10
CA GLN A 56 7.58 0.01 20.77
C GLN A 56 6.95 -0.92 19.71
N SER A 57 6.40 -2.06 20.14
CA SER A 57 5.68 -3.01 19.26
C SER A 57 4.50 -2.35 18.54
N SER A 58 3.77 -1.50 19.25
CA SER A 58 2.57 -0.83 18.75
C SER A 58 2.89 0.26 17.73
N ALA A 59 3.96 1.03 17.95
CA ALA A 59 4.45 2.03 17.00
C ALA A 59 4.85 1.37 15.67
N ARG A 60 5.66 0.31 15.72
CA ARG A 60 6.04 -0.48 14.53
C ARG A 60 4.81 -1.10 13.83
N ALA A 61 3.80 -1.50 14.59
CA ALA A 61 2.56 -2.03 14.01
C ALA A 61 1.74 -0.94 13.29
N LEU A 62 1.74 0.29 13.82
CA LEU A 62 1.12 1.44 13.18
C LEU A 62 1.88 1.87 11.92
N ASP A 63 3.22 1.88 11.94
CA ASP A 63 4.03 2.18 10.76
C ASP A 63 3.72 1.20 9.62
N ARG A 64 3.66 -0.10 9.95
CA ARG A 64 3.19 -1.13 9.01
C ARG A 64 1.78 -0.87 8.52
N LEU A 65 0.86 -0.44 9.38
CA LEU A 65 -0.49 -0.11 8.96
C LEU A 65 -0.48 1.03 7.93
N VAL A 66 0.17 2.16 8.24
CA VAL A 66 0.27 3.32 7.34
C VAL A 66 0.92 2.94 6.00
N HIS A 67 1.95 2.09 6.06
CA HIS A 67 2.59 1.53 4.87
C HIS A 67 1.59 0.77 3.97
N PHE A 68 0.81 -0.15 4.54
CA PHE A 68 -0.21 -0.88 3.78
C PHE A 68 -1.34 0.03 3.31
N LEU A 69 -1.69 1.09 4.04
CA LEU A 69 -2.64 2.11 3.56
C LEU A 69 -2.12 2.77 2.28
N ARG A 70 -0.85 3.19 2.25
CA ARG A 70 -0.21 3.79 1.06
C ARG A 70 -0.21 2.83 -0.12
N ILE A 71 0.13 1.56 0.10
CA ILE A 71 0.05 0.53 -0.94
C ILE A 71 -1.39 0.40 -1.45
N GLY A 72 -2.36 0.26 -0.55
CA GLY A 72 -3.75 0.06 -0.94
C GLY A 72 -4.32 1.21 -1.76
N LEU A 73 -3.98 2.44 -1.37
CA LEU A 73 -4.30 3.65 -2.14
C LEU A 73 -3.76 3.57 -3.58
N CYS A 74 -2.47 3.25 -3.73
CA CYS A 74 -1.84 3.12 -5.05
C CYS A 74 -2.49 2.01 -5.89
N VAL A 75 -2.76 0.85 -5.29
CA VAL A 75 -3.42 -0.29 -5.95
C VAL A 75 -4.81 0.11 -6.46
N MET A 76 -5.62 0.77 -5.62
CA MET A 76 -6.97 1.18 -5.99
C MET A 76 -6.98 2.23 -7.09
N ARG A 77 -6.03 3.18 -7.07
CA ARG A 77 -5.83 4.16 -8.14
C ARG A 77 -5.40 3.51 -9.45
N LEU A 78 -4.42 2.61 -9.41
CA LEU A 78 -3.94 1.91 -10.60
C LEU A 78 -5.02 1.04 -11.23
N ARG A 79 -5.86 0.38 -10.41
CA ARG A 79 -7.00 -0.42 -10.88
C ARG A 79 -8.09 0.39 -11.58
N ARG A 80 -8.20 1.68 -11.27
CA ARG A 80 -9.21 2.59 -11.84
C ARG A 80 -8.69 3.42 -13.01
N CYS A 81 -7.37 3.45 -13.21
CA CYS A 81 -6.78 4.16 -14.32
C CYS A 81 -7.05 3.39 -15.61
N GLU A 82 -7.29 4.10 -16.71
CA GLU A 82 -7.15 3.50 -18.03
C GLU A 82 -5.69 3.12 -18.20
N THR A 83 -5.46 1.83 -18.42
CA THR A 83 -4.12 1.27 -18.51
C THR A 83 -3.69 1.25 -19.98
N PRO A 84 -2.47 1.70 -20.32
CA PRO A 84 -1.99 1.61 -21.70
C PRO A 84 -2.10 0.18 -22.24
N ALA A 85 -2.40 0.06 -23.54
CA ALA A 85 -2.50 -1.23 -24.21
C ALA A 85 -1.19 -2.02 -24.04
N GLY A 86 -1.30 -3.27 -23.59
CA GLY A 86 -0.13 -4.13 -23.33
C GLY A 86 0.58 -3.86 -21.99
N SER A 87 -0.02 -3.12 -21.06
CA SER A 87 0.55 -2.98 -19.71
C SER A 87 0.29 -4.23 -18.85
N ASP A 88 1.36 -4.81 -18.29
CA ASP A 88 1.30 -5.97 -17.39
C ASP A 88 0.89 -5.59 -15.96
N ILE A 89 0.19 -4.47 -15.76
CA ILE A 89 -0.11 -3.92 -14.44
C ILE A 89 -0.93 -4.89 -13.58
N HIS A 90 -1.86 -5.64 -14.18
CA HIS A 90 -2.63 -6.64 -13.42
C HIS A 90 -1.73 -7.73 -12.84
N GLU A 91 -0.71 -8.17 -13.59
CA GLU A 91 0.27 -9.14 -13.12
C GLU A 91 1.12 -8.57 -11.98
N VAL A 92 1.61 -7.33 -12.12
CA VAL A 92 2.35 -6.61 -11.08
C VAL A 92 1.52 -6.53 -9.79
N LEU A 93 0.25 -6.15 -9.89
CA LEU A 93 -0.66 -6.07 -8.74
C LEU A 93 -1.00 -7.44 -8.15
N SER A 94 -1.08 -8.49 -8.96
CA SER A 94 -1.24 -9.86 -8.46
C SER A 94 -0.01 -10.30 -7.67
N ARG A 95 1.19 -10.10 -8.22
CA ARG A 95 2.46 -10.43 -7.55
C ARG A 95 2.61 -9.68 -6.23
N LEU A 96 2.23 -8.40 -6.18
CA LEU A 96 2.21 -7.58 -4.95
C LEU A 96 1.47 -8.26 -3.79
N THR A 97 0.41 -9.02 -4.06
CA THR A 97 -0.38 -9.68 -3.01
C THR A 97 0.20 -11.02 -2.52
N HIS A 98 1.21 -11.54 -3.21
CA HIS A 98 1.77 -12.87 -2.98
C HIS A 98 3.27 -12.86 -2.68
N THR A 99 4.00 -11.81 -3.08
CA THR A 99 5.46 -11.75 -2.93
C THR A 99 5.90 -10.95 -1.71
N THR A 100 7.02 -11.36 -1.12
CA THR A 100 7.81 -10.57 -0.17
C THR A 100 8.97 -9.85 -0.84
N GLU A 101 9.23 -10.11 -2.13
CA GLU A 101 10.34 -9.54 -2.90
C GLU A 101 9.95 -8.16 -3.47
N THR A 102 9.92 -7.16 -2.58
CA THR A 102 9.53 -5.79 -2.94
C THR A 102 10.49 -5.12 -3.90
N GLU A 103 11.80 -5.42 -3.86
CA GLU A 103 12.78 -4.82 -4.77
C GLU A 103 12.61 -5.28 -6.22
N ALA A 104 12.46 -6.58 -6.46
CA ALA A 104 12.21 -7.10 -7.81
C ALA A 104 10.89 -6.53 -8.37
N LEU A 105 9.88 -6.35 -7.52
CA LEU A 105 8.62 -5.71 -7.89
C LEU A 105 8.82 -4.23 -8.24
N ARG A 106 9.65 -3.51 -7.48
CA ARG A 106 9.99 -2.10 -7.73
C ARG A 106 10.73 -1.91 -9.05
N GLU A 107 11.71 -2.76 -9.34
CA GLU A 107 12.41 -2.75 -10.63
C GLU A 107 11.44 -2.98 -11.79
N ARG A 108 10.51 -3.93 -11.65
CA ARG A 108 9.47 -4.19 -12.64
C ARG A 108 8.57 -2.97 -12.86
N ILE A 109 8.18 -2.28 -11.79
CA ILE A 109 7.37 -1.05 -11.86
C ILE A 109 8.16 0.08 -12.54
N ALA A 110 9.43 0.27 -12.19
CA ALA A 110 10.29 1.29 -12.80
C ALA A 110 10.48 1.04 -14.31
N ALA A 111 10.73 -0.21 -14.69
CA ALA A 111 10.82 -0.60 -16.10
C ALA A 111 9.51 -0.33 -16.86
N MET A 112 8.36 -0.53 -16.23
CA MET A 112 7.06 -0.23 -16.83
C MET A 112 6.84 1.27 -16.99
N ALA A 113 7.16 2.08 -15.97
CA ALA A 113 7.10 3.53 -16.06
C ALA A 113 7.96 4.07 -17.21
N ASN A 114 9.20 3.57 -17.35
CA ASN A 114 10.11 3.98 -18.43
C ASN A 114 9.57 3.67 -19.83
N ARG A 115 8.83 2.57 -20.02
CA ARG A 115 8.20 2.24 -21.30
C ARG A 115 7.04 3.17 -21.66
N CYS A 116 6.38 3.77 -20.66
CA CYS A 116 5.24 4.67 -20.85
C CYS A 116 5.64 6.16 -21.01
N LEU A 117 6.85 6.54 -20.59
CA LEU A 117 7.40 7.90 -20.73
C LEU A 117 7.44 8.50 -22.15
N PRO A 118 7.68 7.75 -23.26
CA PRO A 118 7.72 8.37 -24.58
C PRO A 118 6.33 8.82 -25.08
N ALA A 119 5.24 8.44 -24.41
CA ALA A 119 3.89 8.86 -24.77
C ALA A 119 3.61 10.30 -24.28
N ARG A 120 3.16 11.17 -25.19
CA ARG A 120 2.77 12.57 -24.90
C ARG A 120 1.32 12.73 -24.43
N GLU A 121 0.63 11.60 -24.20
CA GLU A 121 -0.77 11.59 -23.81
C GLU A 121 -0.91 11.81 -22.30
N GLU A 122 -1.84 12.69 -21.91
CA GLU A 122 -2.11 13.00 -20.49
C GLU A 122 -2.41 11.73 -19.66
N GLN A 123 -3.10 10.76 -20.26
CA GLN A 123 -3.41 9.47 -19.63
C GLN A 123 -2.15 8.66 -19.30
N SER A 124 -1.15 8.68 -20.20
CA SER A 124 0.12 8.00 -19.98
C SER A 124 0.92 8.64 -18.86
N CYS A 125 0.91 9.98 -18.76
CA CYS A 125 1.51 10.70 -17.63
C CYS A 125 0.84 10.33 -16.31
N GLN A 126 -0.49 10.36 -16.25
CA GLN A 126 -1.25 9.99 -15.03
C GLN A 126 -0.99 8.53 -14.62
N PHE A 127 -0.82 7.63 -15.58
CA PHE A 127 -0.47 6.24 -15.30
C PHE A 127 0.95 6.13 -14.72
N VAL A 128 1.92 6.82 -15.31
CA VAL A 128 3.31 6.88 -14.80
C VAL A 128 3.37 7.46 -13.38
N ASP A 129 2.65 8.54 -13.11
CA ASP A 129 2.60 9.14 -11.76
C ASP A 129 2.12 8.12 -10.71
N ARG A 130 1.07 7.35 -11.03
CA ARG A 130 0.55 6.30 -10.15
C ARG A 130 1.53 5.13 -9.98
N LEU A 131 2.36 4.84 -10.99
CA LEU A 131 3.44 3.85 -10.86
C LEU A 131 4.57 4.34 -9.98
N VAL A 132 4.94 5.62 -10.09
CA VAL A 132 5.93 6.26 -9.22
C VAL A 132 5.45 6.25 -7.78
N ASP A 133 4.18 6.57 -7.52
CA ASP A 133 3.57 6.48 -6.20
C ASP A 133 3.69 5.07 -5.62
N LEU A 134 3.35 4.02 -6.40
CA LEU A 134 3.48 2.64 -5.95
C LEU A 134 4.94 2.24 -5.70
N HIS A 135 5.86 2.64 -6.58
CA HIS A 135 7.30 2.38 -6.42
C HIS A 135 7.83 3.01 -5.12
N CYS A 136 7.43 4.25 -4.83
CA CYS A 136 7.78 4.95 -3.59
C CYS A 136 7.16 4.28 -2.37
N ALA A 137 5.89 3.86 -2.46
CA ALA A 137 5.21 3.15 -1.38
C ALA A 137 5.80 1.78 -1.07
N LEU A 138 6.52 1.15 -2.01
CA LEU A 138 7.19 -0.13 -1.77
C LEU A 138 8.57 0.03 -1.12
N ARG A 139 9.26 1.16 -1.34
CA ARG A 139 10.60 1.44 -0.80
C ARG A 139 10.63 1.41 0.74
N THR A 140 9.55 1.81 1.39
CA THR A 140 9.46 1.93 2.85
C THR A 140 9.47 0.59 3.61
N GLN A 141 9.60 -0.56 2.94
CA GLN A 141 9.83 -1.85 3.61
C GLN A 141 11.31 -2.16 3.91
N ASN A 142 12.27 -1.53 3.22
CA ASN A 142 13.68 -1.89 3.33
C ASN A 142 14.47 -1.08 4.37
N GLU A 143 13.88 -0.01 4.87
CA GLU A 143 14.41 0.70 6.04
C GLU A 143 13.91 -0.02 7.30
N GLU A 144 14.36 -1.25 7.54
CA GLU A 144 14.39 -1.73 8.93
C GLU A 144 15.40 -0.85 9.68
N PRO A 145 15.07 -0.33 10.87
CA PRO A 145 16.06 0.31 11.70
C PRO A 145 17.03 -0.78 12.13
N THR A 146 18.25 -0.76 11.59
CA THR A 146 19.40 -1.40 12.23
C THR A 146 19.38 -0.98 13.69
N HIS A 147 19.08 -1.95 14.54
CA HIS A 147 19.05 -1.78 15.97
C HIS A 147 20.48 -1.46 16.41
N ASP A 148 20.77 -0.20 16.70
CA ASP A 148 21.93 0.11 17.54
C ASP A 148 21.71 -0.58 18.88
N LYS A 149 22.76 -1.28 19.30
CA LYS A 149 22.86 -2.13 20.50
C LYS A 149 22.91 -1.29 21.77
#